data_AF-A0A7R9AIL9-F1
#
_entry.id   AF-A0A7R9AIL9-F1
#
_cell.length_a   1.000
_cell.length_b   1.000
_cell.length_c   1.000
_cell.angle_alpha   90.00
_cell.angle_beta   90.00
_cell.angle_gamma   90.00
#
_symmetry.space_group_name_H-M   'P 1'
#
loop_
_entity.id
_entity.type
_entity.pdbx_description
1 polymer ?
#
loop_
_entity_poly.entity_id
_entity_poly.type
_entity_poly.pdbx_seq_one_letter_code
_entity_poly.pdbx_strand_id
1 'polypeptide(L)'
;MMGAPLQCSLFLLKEQGLLHHCNSASATYLFQQDKFYDVSYDTGDKSVQCGRKVDAFKFWLMWKARGDVGLEWRIDNAFQCARYMTEKLQSREGFRLVLPEFECTNVCFWYIPPAFRGKTEDEDWWEKLEKVAIAFPL
;
A
#
# COMPACT_ATOMS: atom_id res chain seq x y z
N MET A 1 3.67 0.71 3.55
CA MET A 1 4.68 -0.32 3.89
C MET A 1 6.10 0.23 3.70
N MET A 2 6.79 0.00 2.57
CA MET A 2 8.23 0.35 2.44
C MET A 2 8.55 1.85 2.30
N GLY A 3 7.58 2.67 1.88
CA GLY A 3 7.73 4.14 1.85
C GLY A 3 8.56 4.69 0.68
N ALA A 4 8.60 3.99 -0.46
CA ALA A 4 9.14 4.54 -1.70
C ALA A 4 8.23 5.67 -2.24
N PRO A 5 8.76 6.81 -2.71
CA PRO A 5 7.95 7.89 -3.26
C PRO A 5 7.14 7.47 -4.50
N LEU A 6 5.88 7.93 -4.58
CA LEU A 6 4.97 7.55 -5.67
C LEU A 6 5.45 8.07 -7.04
N GLN A 7 5.25 7.34 -8.14
CA GLN A 7 4.76 5.95 -8.23
C GLN A 7 5.90 4.92 -8.08
N CYS A 8 5.67 3.75 -7.49
CA CYS A 8 6.69 2.70 -7.42
C CYS A 8 6.02 1.34 -7.20
N SER A 9 5.52 0.73 -8.26
CA SER A 9 4.87 -0.58 -8.26
C SER A 9 5.67 -1.60 -9.06
N LEU A 10 5.59 -2.86 -8.67
CA LEU A 10 6.23 -3.97 -9.36
C LEU A 10 5.17 -5.01 -9.73
N PHE A 11 5.27 -5.55 -10.94
CA PHE A 11 4.50 -6.70 -11.39
C PHE A 11 5.47 -7.86 -11.59
N LEU A 12 5.34 -8.90 -10.76
CA LEU A 12 6.26 -10.03 -10.72
C LEU A 12 5.54 -11.27 -11.28
N LEU A 13 6.22 -12.01 -12.16
CA LEU A 13 5.73 -13.26 -12.73
C LEU A 13 6.68 -14.40 -12.42
N LYS A 14 6.12 -15.60 -12.27
CA LYS A 14 6.89 -16.84 -12.12
C LYS A 14 7.46 -17.31 -13.45
N GLU A 15 6.71 -17.17 -14.54
CA GLU A 15 7.08 -17.63 -15.87
C GLU A 15 7.90 -16.56 -16.62
N GLN A 16 9.07 -16.97 -17.11
CA GLN A 16 9.93 -16.11 -17.91
C GLN A 16 9.41 -16.01 -19.36
N GLY A 17 9.64 -14.87 -20.01
CA GLY A 17 9.24 -14.64 -21.40
C GLY A 17 7.77 -14.26 -21.60
N LEU A 18 6.87 -14.58 -20.66
CA LEU A 18 5.43 -14.33 -20.81
C LEU A 18 5.10 -12.85 -21.11
N LEU A 19 5.74 -11.90 -20.42
CA LEU A 19 5.54 -10.47 -20.67
C LEU A 19 5.94 -10.05 -22.09
N HIS A 20 7.04 -10.61 -22.60
CA HIS A 20 7.49 -10.30 -23.95
C HIS A 20 6.52 -10.90 -24.98
N HIS A 21 6.16 -12.17 -24.84
CA HIS A 21 5.19 -12.81 -25.74
C HIS A 21 3.83 -12.11 -25.75
N CYS A 22 3.37 -11.59 -24.61
CA CYS A 22 2.09 -10.91 -24.51
C CYS A 22 2.10 -9.48 -25.06
N ASN A 23 3.17 -8.72 -24.84
CA ASN A 23 3.18 -7.26 -25.08
C ASN A 23 3.99 -6.84 -26.31
N SER A 24 4.85 -7.71 -26.86
CA SER A 24 5.76 -7.36 -27.93
C SER A 24 5.03 -6.87 -29.17
N ALA A 25 5.36 -5.66 -29.60
CA ALA A 25 4.96 -5.12 -30.90
C ALA A 25 6.09 -5.21 -31.93
N SER A 26 7.30 -5.60 -31.51
CA SER A 26 8.48 -5.79 -32.36
C SER A 26 8.79 -4.57 -33.24
N ALA A 27 8.64 -3.37 -32.67
CA ALA A 27 8.81 -2.11 -33.38
C ALA A 27 10.28 -1.90 -33.78
N THR A 28 10.60 -2.06 -35.06
CA THR A 28 11.98 -2.07 -35.59
C THR A 28 12.73 -0.75 -35.39
N TYR A 29 12.03 0.37 -35.24
CA TYR A 29 12.63 1.68 -34.96
C TYR A 29 13.07 1.86 -33.50
N LEU A 30 12.59 1.01 -32.59
CA LEU A 30 12.88 1.11 -31.15
C LEU A 30 13.71 -0.08 -30.65
N PHE A 31 13.40 -1.30 -31.13
CA PHE A 31 14.02 -2.56 -30.73
C PHE A 31 14.84 -3.18 -31.87
N GLN A 32 15.84 -2.42 -32.33
CA GLN A 32 16.82 -2.87 -33.32
C GLN A 32 17.61 -4.08 -32.79
N GLN A 33 17.72 -5.14 -33.58
CA GLN A 33 18.40 -6.39 -33.18
C GLN A 33 19.91 -6.39 -33.51
N ASP A 34 20.38 -5.40 -34.27
CA ASP A 34 21.75 -5.24 -34.75
C ASP A 34 22.59 -4.25 -33.91
N LYS A 35 22.18 -4.00 -32.67
CA LYS A 35 22.92 -3.13 -31.75
C LYS A 35 24.27 -3.76 -31.36
N PHE A 36 25.25 -2.92 -31.02
CA PHE A 36 26.59 -3.33 -30.62
C PHE A 36 26.69 -3.94 -29.20
N TYR A 37 25.54 -4.18 -28.54
CA TYR A 37 25.43 -4.73 -27.20
C TYR A 37 24.33 -5.80 -27.16
N ASP A 38 24.29 -6.60 -26.09
CA ASP A 38 23.23 -7.60 -25.90
C ASP A 38 21.85 -6.96 -25.72
N VAL A 39 21.00 -7.10 -26.73
CA VAL A 39 19.65 -6.51 -26.74
C VAL A 39 18.70 -7.15 -25.73
N SER A 40 19.08 -8.24 -25.05
CA SER A 40 18.27 -8.85 -23.98
C SER A 40 18.03 -7.91 -22.79
N TYR A 41 18.86 -6.86 -22.64
CA TYR A 41 18.70 -5.79 -21.65
C TYR A 41 17.62 -4.76 -22.03
N ASP A 42 17.18 -4.72 -23.29
CA ASP A 42 16.08 -3.86 -23.73
C ASP A 42 14.75 -4.46 -23.25
N THR A 43 14.13 -3.81 -22.26
CA THR A 43 12.91 -4.34 -21.60
C THR A 43 11.61 -3.75 -22.12
N GLY A 44 11.66 -2.92 -23.17
CA GLY A 44 10.48 -2.17 -23.63
C GLY A 44 9.35 -3.05 -24.15
N ASP A 45 9.65 -4.08 -24.95
CA ASP A 45 8.65 -5.04 -25.47
C ASP A 45 8.05 -5.97 -24.39
N LYS A 46 8.50 -5.86 -23.12
CA LYS A 46 7.86 -6.54 -21.98
C LYS A 46 6.72 -5.71 -21.38
N SER A 47 6.52 -4.48 -21.84
CA SER A 47 5.63 -3.49 -21.24
C SER A 47 4.57 -3.02 -22.24
N VAL A 48 3.36 -2.74 -21.74
CA VAL A 48 2.32 -2.07 -22.53
C VAL A 48 2.62 -0.59 -22.79
N GLN A 49 3.52 0.01 -22.02
CA GLN A 49 3.97 1.39 -22.19
C GLN A 49 5.18 1.45 -23.14
N CYS A 50 5.19 2.45 -24.03
CA CYS A 50 6.36 2.78 -24.85
C CYS A 50 7.43 3.51 -24.02
N GLY A 51 7.16 4.74 -23.57
CA GLY A 51 8.01 5.47 -22.64
C GLY A 51 7.73 5.08 -21.18
N ARG A 52 8.78 4.89 -20.38
CA ARG A 52 8.64 4.49 -18.97
C ARG A 52 9.58 5.28 -18.05
N LYS A 53 9.06 5.72 -16.90
CA LYS A 53 9.84 6.40 -15.86
C LYS A 53 10.78 5.45 -15.13
N VAL A 54 11.90 5.97 -14.63
CA VAL A 54 12.92 5.19 -13.91
C VAL A 54 12.57 5.05 -12.41
N ASP A 55 11.42 4.44 -12.12
CA ASP A 55 10.93 4.33 -10.73
C ASP A 55 11.74 3.36 -9.86
N ALA A 56 12.44 2.40 -10.48
CA ALA A 56 13.27 1.43 -9.77
C ALA A 56 14.47 2.09 -9.06
N PHE A 57 14.99 3.22 -9.57
CA PHE A 57 16.19 3.84 -9.02
C PHE A 57 15.98 4.43 -7.62
N LYS A 58 14.88 5.17 -7.40
CA LYS A 58 14.54 5.71 -6.07
C LYS A 58 14.31 4.59 -5.06
N PHE A 59 13.75 3.46 -5.50
CA PHE A 59 13.56 2.29 -4.64
C PHE A 59 14.89 1.63 -4.29
N TRP A 60 15.75 1.39 -5.29
CA TRP A 60 17.09 0.86 -5.10
C TRP A 60 17.92 1.74 -4.15
N LEU A 61 17.93 3.06 -4.35
CA LEU A 61 18.68 3.98 -3.50
C LEU A 61 18.17 3.96 -2.06
N MET A 62 16.85 3.96 -1.88
CA MET A 62 16.21 3.81 -0.57
C MET A 62 16.62 2.50 0.12
N TRP A 63 16.65 1.41 -0.63
CA TRP A 63 17.05 0.10 -0.13
C TRP A 63 18.54 0.09 0.25
N LYS A 64 19.42 0.60 -0.62
CA LYS A 64 20.87 0.71 -0.33
C LYS A 64 21.16 1.56 0.91
N ALA A 65 20.39 2.63 1.13
CA ALA A 65 20.56 3.51 2.27
C ALA A 65 20.10 2.89 3.60
N ARG A 66 19.09 2.01 3.58
CA ARG A 66 18.49 1.43 4.80
C ARG A 66 18.91 -0.01 5.08
N GLY A 67 19.26 -0.76 4.04
CA GLY A 67 19.43 -2.20 4.09
C GLY A 67 18.13 -2.94 4.42
N ASP A 68 18.20 -4.27 4.42
CA ASP A 68 17.08 -5.14 4.77
C ASP A 68 16.59 -4.88 6.20
N VAL A 69 17.54 -4.84 7.16
CA VAL A 69 17.27 -4.59 8.59
C VAL A 69 16.55 -3.25 8.81
N GLY A 70 16.96 -2.19 8.11
CA GLY A 70 16.32 -0.89 8.25
C GLY A 70 14.91 -0.84 7.66
N LEU A 71 14.63 -1.64 6.62
CA LEU A 71 13.27 -1.77 6.07
C LEU A 71 12.39 -2.65 6.94
N GLU A 72 12.91 -3.77 7.45
CA GLU A 72 12.26 -4.67 8.42
C GLU A 72 11.83 -3.88 9.66
N TRP A 73 12.78 -3.20 10.31
CA TRP A 73 12.50 -2.40 11.51
C TRP A 73 11.36 -1.38 11.28
N ARG A 74 11.33 -0.73 10.11
CA ARG A 74 10.27 0.25 9.79
C ARG A 74 8.90 -0.42 9.68
N ILE A 75 8.84 -1.61 9.10
CA ILE A 75 7.60 -2.37 8.97
C ILE A 75 7.16 -2.82 10.36
N ASP A 76 8.05 -3.44 11.14
CA ASP A 76 7.76 -3.90 12.50
C ASP A 76 7.26 -2.77 13.40
N ASN A 77 7.92 -1.61 13.35
CA ASN A 77 7.49 -0.44 14.11
C ASN A 77 6.08 0.03 13.69
N ALA A 78 5.73 -0.02 12.40
CA ALA A 78 4.37 0.32 11.95
C ALA A 78 3.32 -0.66 12.50
N PHE A 79 3.64 -1.96 12.54
CA PHE A 79 2.79 -2.98 13.17
C PHE A 79 2.69 -2.80 14.69
N GLN A 80 3.78 -2.45 15.37
CA GLN A 80 3.78 -2.13 16.79
C GLN A 80 2.89 -0.93 17.10
N CYS A 81 2.99 0.15 16.31
CA CYS A 81 2.12 1.32 16.43
C CYS A 81 0.64 0.97 16.24
N ALA A 82 0.32 0.12 15.24
CA ALA A 82 -1.04 -0.33 15.01
C ALA A 82 -1.59 -1.13 16.20
N ARG A 83 -0.82 -2.09 16.74
CA ARG A 83 -1.20 -2.85 17.96
C ARG A 83 -1.41 -1.93 19.15
N TYR A 84 -0.47 -1.02 19.39
CA TYR A 84 -0.57 -0.04 20.47
C TYR A 84 -1.83 0.83 20.34
N MET A 85 -2.15 1.30 19.13
CA MET A 85 -3.37 2.07 18.88
C MET A 85 -4.62 1.23 19.16
N THR A 86 -4.67 -0.02 18.70
CA THR A 86 -5.78 -0.95 18.97
C THR A 86 -6.01 -1.14 20.47
N GLU A 87 -4.95 -1.41 21.24
CA GLU A 87 -5.03 -1.54 22.71
C GLU A 87 -5.57 -0.26 23.37
N LYS A 88 -5.11 0.91 22.93
CA LYS A 88 -5.58 2.20 23.45
C LYS A 88 -7.03 2.49 23.11
N LEU A 89 -7.52 2.02 21.97
CA LEU A 89 -8.94 2.16 21.61
C LEU A 89 -9.80 1.23 22.43
N GLN A 90 -9.40 -0.03 22.62
CA GLN A 90 -10.13 -1.00 23.46
C GLN A 90 -10.23 -0.56 24.92
N SER A 91 -9.21 0.13 25.45
CA SER A 91 -9.21 0.62 26.83
C SER A 91 -9.98 1.94 27.03
N ARG A 92 -10.60 2.50 25.99
CA ARG A 92 -11.26 3.82 26.03
C ARG A 92 -12.75 3.69 25.72
N GLU A 93 -13.57 4.26 26.59
CA GLU A 93 -15.01 4.33 26.36
C GLU A 93 -15.32 5.14 25.10
N GLY A 94 -16.34 4.72 24.36
CA GLY A 94 -16.78 5.39 23.15
C GLY A 94 -15.95 5.04 21.91
N PHE A 95 -15.05 4.07 21.97
CA PHE A 95 -14.44 3.49 20.78
C PHE A 95 -14.81 2.02 20.67
N ARG A 96 -15.21 1.60 19.46
CA ARG A 96 -15.53 0.20 19.15
C ARG A 96 -14.79 -0.22 17.90
N LEU A 97 -13.99 -1.27 18.00
CA LEU A 97 -13.32 -1.84 16.83
C LEU A 97 -14.34 -2.49 15.87
N VAL A 98 -14.07 -2.38 14.57
CA VAL A 98 -14.88 -3.03 13.53
C VAL A 98 -14.65 -4.54 13.52
N LEU A 99 -13.43 -4.97 13.79
CA LEU A 99 -13.03 -6.37 13.93
C LEU A 99 -12.36 -6.57 15.30
N PRO A 100 -12.42 -7.78 15.88
CA PRO A 100 -11.72 -8.07 17.13
C PRO A 100 -10.19 -7.99 16.98
N GLU A 101 -9.66 -8.35 15.81
CA GLU A 101 -8.23 -8.33 15.48
C GLU A 101 -8.01 -7.87 14.03
N PHE A 102 -6.81 -7.35 13.74
CA PHE A 102 -6.40 -6.88 12.41
C PHE A 102 -5.10 -7.56 11.99
N GLU A 103 -5.04 -8.02 10.74
CA GLU A 103 -3.87 -8.72 10.18
C GLU A 103 -2.76 -7.76 9.71
N CYS A 104 -3.04 -6.45 9.67
CA CYS A 104 -2.15 -5.44 9.10
C CYS A 104 -2.18 -4.16 9.94
N THR A 105 -1.59 -3.06 9.42
CA THR A 105 -1.52 -1.78 10.12
C THR A 105 -2.82 -0.96 10.05
N ASN A 106 -3.86 -1.47 9.40
CA ASN A 106 -5.17 -0.84 9.35
C ASN A 106 -5.91 -1.08 10.67
N VAL A 107 -6.29 -0.01 11.37
CA VAL A 107 -7.10 -0.08 12.59
C VAL A 107 -8.42 0.60 12.30
N CYS A 108 -9.48 -0.19 12.16
CA CYS A 108 -10.82 0.31 11.82
C CYS A 108 -11.70 0.32 13.06
N PHE A 109 -12.32 1.45 13.37
CA PHE A 109 -13.14 1.60 14.57
C PHE A 109 -14.24 2.64 14.36
N TRP A 110 -15.33 2.51 15.11
CA TRP A 110 -16.32 3.56 15.30
C TRP A 110 -15.98 4.38 16.54
N TYR A 111 -16.20 5.68 16.45
CA TYR A 111 -16.35 6.53 17.62
C TYR A 111 -17.84 6.64 17.97
N ILE A 112 -18.19 6.32 19.20
CA ILE A 112 -19.55 6.37 19.75
C ILE A 112 -19.62 7.58 20.70
N PRO A 113 -20.27 8.69 20.30
CA PRO A 113 -20.39 9.89 21.11
C PRO A 113 -21.15 9.63 22.41
N PRO A 114 -20.95 10.42 23.48
CA PRO A 114 -21.63 10.24 24.77
C PRO A 114 -23.16 10.11 24.66
N ALA A 115 -23.79 10.88 23.76
CA ALA A 115 -25.23 10.85 23.54
C ALA A 115 -25.76 9.51 22.98
N PHE A 116 -24.89 8.63 22.48
CA PHE A 116 -25.24 7.35 21.86
C PHE A 116 -24.84 6.14 22.71
N ARG A 117 -24.07 6.34 23.79
CA ARG A 117 -23.55 5.25 24.63
C ARG A 117 -24.67 4.62 25.48
N GLY A 118 -24.66 3.30 25.60
CA GLY A 118 -25.62 2.54 26.40
C GLY A 118 -27.06 2.53 25.86
N LYS A 119 -27.28 3.04 24.64
CA LYS A 119 -28.58 2.99 23.94
C LYS A 119 -28.69 1.74 23.09
N THR A 120 -29.91 1.33 22.78
CA THR A 120 -30.19 0.25 21.83
C THR A 120 -29.68 0.63 20.44
N GLU A 121 -28.95 -0.27 19.79
CA GLU A 121 -28.36 -0.07 18.47
C GLU A 121 -29.30 -0.56 17.36
N ASP A 122 -30.41 0.16 17.16
CA ASP A 122 -31.36 -0.07 16.06
C ASP A 122 -30.96 0.71 14.79
N GLU A 123 -31.75 0.57 13.72
CA GLU A 123 -31.49 1.24 12.44
C GLU A 123 -31.43 2.77 12.58
N ASP A 124 -32.32 3.36 13.38
CA ASP A 124 -32.34 4.81 13.63
C ASP A 124 -31.08 5.27 14.39
N TRP A 125 -30.58 4.45 15.32
CA TRP A 125 -29.30 4.70 16.00
C TRP A 125 -28.14 4.75 15.00
N TRP A 126 -28.04 3.77 14.09
CA TRP A 126 -26.99 3.73 13.07
C TRP A 126 -27.11 4.88 12.07
N GLU A 127 -28.32 5.16 11.59
CA GLU A 127 -28.58 6.27 10.66
C GLU A 127 -28.19 7.63 11.27
N LYS A 128 -28.44 7.80 12.58
CA LYS A 128 -28.01 9.00 13.31
C LYS A 128 -26.52 9.02 13.56
N LEU A 129 -25.89 7.89 13.91
CA LEU A 129 -24.45 7.81 14.15
C LEU A 129 -23.63 8.16 12.91
N GLU A 130 -24.03 7.67 11.74
CA GLU A 130 -23.35 7.94 10.46
C GLU A 130 -23.33 9.43 10.09
N LYS A 131 -24.33 10.18 10.57
CA LYS A 131 -24.44 11.64 10.37
C LYS A 131 -23.59 12.43 11.37
N VAL A 132 -23.01 11.79 12.39
CA VAL A 132 -22.17 12.47 13.37
C VAL A 132 -20.79 12.75 12.77
N ALA A 133 -20.49 14.03 12.55
CA ALA A 133 -19.13 14.47 12.26
C ALA A 133 -18.30 14.52 13.56
N ILE A 134 -17.10 13.96 13.51
CA ILE A 134 -16.14 14.10 14.61
C ILE A 134 -15.53 15.51 14.50
N ALA A 135 -15.99 16.44 15.35
CA ALA A 135 -15.34 17.73 15.52
C ALA A 135 -14.21 17.58 16.54
N PHE A 136 -12.95 17.68 16.09
CA PHE A 136 -11.82 17.82 16.99
C PHE A 136 -11.68 19.31 17.34
N PRO A 137 -11.77 19.71 18.62
CA PRO A 137 -11.35 21.05 19.01
C PRO A 137 -9.84 21.16 18.77
N LEU A 138 -9.44 22.10 17.90
CA LEU A 138 -8.05 22.50 17.67
C LEU A 138 -7.53 23.35 18.84
#